data_AF-A0A3M1SWW6-F1
#
_entry.id   AF-A0A3M1SWW6-F1
#
_cell.length_a   1.000
_cell.length_b   1.000
_cell.length_c   1.000
_cell.angle_alpha   90.00
_cell.angle_beta   90.00
_cell.angle_gamma   90.00
#
_symmetry.space_group_name_H-M   'P 1'
#
loop_
_entity.id
_entity.type
_entity.pdbx_description
1 polymer ?
#
loop_
_entity_poly.entity_id
_entity_poly.type
_entity_poly.pdbx_seq_one_letter_code
_entity_poly.pdbx_strand_id
1 'polypeptide(L)'
;MSESATLASNQIIENDPPEVKAAKELAQRYRLPYVDLLPPDKKSPIDHEALANIPVDLMLRYHFVPLKREGEKLHVAMADPTNFEQIDEIESLLKVKLVIHVAPQGAIDAVLKRGEATQRVLQEATSGFRISLVKETDQGEEVLDLDRLATDSEMSPIIKLVDTIIYNAMESRASDIHIETTDRDVRVKFRIDGALYQKVDPIDVAYHQTLISRIKVMSELDIAERRIPQDGRFRVRYKGRTVDFRVSIIPTIYGENCVIRILDKEQISEEFKNLTLDVVGFDPEDLRRFRIYIKEPYGMVLVTGPTGSGKTT
;
A
#
# COMPACT_ATOMS: atom_id res chain seq x y z
N MET A 1 -9.41 -29.58 -41.17
CA MET A 1 -9.03 -28.41 -40.34
C MET A 1 -9.47 -28.53 -38.86
N SER A 2 -10.19 -29.59 -38.45
CA SER A 2 -10.64 -29.80 -37.06
C SER A 2 -9.68 -30.62 -36.19
N GLU A 3 -8.82 -31.46 -36.78
CA GLU A 3 -7.86 -32.28 -36.00
C GLU A 3 -6.68 -31.47 -35.45
N SER A 4 -6.19 -30.46 -36.18
CA SER A 4 -5.01 -29.69 -35.76
C SER A 4 -5.25 -28.78 -34.55
N ALA A 5 -6.47 -28.26 -34.38
CA ALA A 5 -6.85 -27.46 -33.22
C ALA A 5 -7.02 -28.31 -31.93
N THR A 6 -7.41 -29.57 -32.09
CA THR A 6 -7.59 -30.53 -30.99
C THR A 6 -6.24 -31.07 -30.49
N LEU A 7 -5.28 -31.24 -31.40
CA LEU A 7 -3.89 -31.63 -31.06
C LEU A 7 -3.12 -30.51 -30.34
N ALA A 8 -3.30 -29.25 -30.76
CA ALA A 8 -2.64 -28.10 -30.12
C ALA A 8 -3.18 -27.80 -28.70
N SER A 9 -4.47 -28.05 -28.45
CA SER A 9 -5.07 -27.90 -27.12
C SER A 9 -4.66 -29.02 -26.17
N ASN A 10 -4.48 -30.25 -26.66
CA ASN A 10 -3.98 -31.37 -25.86
C ASN A 10 -2.48 -31.24 -25.50
N GLN A 11 -1.64 -30.67 -26.36
CA GLN A 11 -0.21 -30.48 -26.06
C GLN A 11 0.06 -29.42 -24.98
N ILE A 12 -0.83 -28.43 -24.80
CA ILE A 12 -0.69 -27.39 -23.77
C ILE A 12 -1.02 -27.95 -22.38
N ILE A 13 -1.99 -28.86 -22.28
CA ILE A 13 -2.39 -29.52 -21.02
C ILE A 13 -1.26 -30.42 -20.49
N GLU A 14 -0.36 -30.91 -21.34
CA GLU A 14 0.66 -31.89 -20.96
C GLU A 14 1.80 -31.31 -20.08
N ASN A 15 2.05 -30.00 -20.15
CA ASN A 15 3.14 -29.32 -19.40
C ASN A 15 2.66 -28.45 -18.22
N ASP A 16 1.35 -28.37 -17.98
CA ASP A 16 0.81 -27.57 -16.88
C ASP A 16 1.02 -28.25 -15.51
N PRO A 17 1.07 -27.49 -14.40
CA PRO A 17 1.03 -28.06 -13.05
C PRO A 17 -0.20 -28.96 -12.84
N PRO A 18 -0.12 -30.03 -12.02
CA PRO A 18 -1.22 -30.97 -11.81
C PRO A 18 -2.57 -30.31 -11.46
N GLU A 19 -2.55 -29.28 -10.62
CA GLU A 19 -3.76 -28.52 -10.23
C GLU A 19 -4.37 -27.75 -11.40
N VAL A 20 -3.54 -27.19 -12.28
CA VAL A 20 -3.98 -26.45 -13.48
C VAL A 20 -4.61 -27.42 -14.48
N LYS A 21 -4.02 -28.61 -14.66
CA LYS A 21 -4.59 -29.66 -15.51
C LYS A 21 -5.97 -30.09 -15.01
N ALA A 22 -6.08 -30.39 -13.72
CA ALA A 22 -7.34 -30.80 -13.10
C ALA A 22 -8.43 -29.73 -13.26
N ALA A 23 -8.09 -28.45 -13.04
CA ALA A 23 -9.03 -27.34 -13.24
C ALA A 23 -9.48 -27.19 -14.71
N LYS A 24 -8.56 -27.34 -15.68
CA LYS A 24 -8.90 -27.29 -17.11
C LYS A 24 -9.77 -28.46 -17.55
N GLU A 25 -9.48 -29.67 -17.09
CA GLU A 25 -10.29 -30.86 -17.36
C GLU A 25 -11.70 -30.72 -16.77
N LEU A 26 -11.80 -30.18 -15.56
CA LEU A 26 -13.08 -29.91 -14.90
C LEU A 26 -13.89 -28.87 -15.68
N ALA A 27 -13.26 -27.76 -16.08
CA ALA A 27 -13.87 -26.73 -16.92
C ALA A 27 -14.42 -27.33 -18.23
N GLN A 28 -13.63 -28.17 -18.91
CA GLN A 28 -14.03 -28.83 -20.14
C GLN A 28 -15.19 -29.82 -19.94
N ARG A 29 -15.15 -30.62 -18.87
CA ARG A 29 -16.20 -31.60 -18.53
C ARG A 29 -17.55 -30.94 -18.33
N TYR A 30 -17.58 -29.79 -17.65
CA TYR A 30 -18.81 -29.05 -17.35
C TYR A 30 -19.13 -27.93 -18.36
N ARG A 31 -18.33 -27.81 -19.43
CA ARG A 31 -18.45 -26.75 -20.47
C ARG A 31 -18.43 -25.34 -19.88
N LEU A 32 -17.61 -25.15 -18.85
CA LEU A 32 -17.38 -23.87 -18.20
C LEU A 32 -16.07 -23.25 -18.71
N PRO A 33 -15.96 -21.91 -18.73
CA PRO A 33 -14.71 -21.24 -19.04
C PRO A 33 -13.67 -21.50 -17.94
N TYR A 34 -12.42 -21.73 -18.32
CA TYR A 34 -11.28 -21.72 -17.40
C TYR A 34 -10.71 -20.30 -17.31
N VAL A 35 -10.33 -19.87 -16.11
CA VAL A 35 -9.65 -18.59 -15.87
C VAL A 35 -8.36 -18.81 -15.09
N ASP A 36 -7.29 -18.17 -15.54
CA ASP A 36 -6.05 -18.07 -14.79
C ASP A 36 -6.09 -16.80 -13.93
N LEU A 37 -6.21 -16.97 -12.62
CA LEU A 37 -6.31 -15.86 -11.65
C LEU A 37 -4.98 -15.15 -11.41
N LEU A 38 -3.84 -15.78 -11.71
CA LEU A 38 -2.52 -15.25 -11.41
C LEU A 38 -1.61 -15.29 -12.66
N PRO A 39 -2.03 -14.66 -13.78
CA PRO A 39 -1.26 -14.73 -15.01
C PRO A 39 0.07 -13.95 -14.86
N PRO A 40 1.23 -14.53 -15.20
CA PRO A 40 2.54 -13.89 -15.00
C PRO A 40 2.76 -12.65 -15.87
N ASP A 41 2.22 -12.63 -17.09
CA ASP A 41 2.49 -11.59 -18.11
C ASP A 41 1.24 -10.87 -18.63
N LYS A 42 0.08 -11.05 -17.99
CA LYS A 42 -1.18 -10.42 -18.40
C LYS A 42 -1.80 -9.64 -17.26
N LYS A 43 -2.63 -8.66 -17.61
CA LYS A 43 -3.47 -7.95 -16.64
C LYS A 43 -4.33 -8.96 -15.89
N SER A 44 -4.40 -8.82 -14.57
CA SER A 44 -5.26 -9.65 -13.72
C SER A 44 -6.68 -9.70 -14.29
N PRO A 45 -7.32 -10.88 -14.37
CA PRO A 45 -8.71 -10.99 -14.83
C PRO A 45 -9.70 -10.46 -13.78
N ILE A 46 -9.20 -10.08 -12.61
CA ILE A 46 -9.98 -9.55 -11.50
C ILE A 46 -10.17 -8.05 -11.71
N ASP A 47 -11.41 -7.66 -11.93
CA ASP A 47 -11.89 -6.29 -11.89
C ASP A 47 -12.04 -5.88 -10.42
N HIS A 48 -11.12 -5.02 -9.99
CA HIS A 48 -11.05 -4.56 -8.62
C HIS A 48 -12.26 -3.72 -8.19
N GLU A 49 -13.01 -3.10 -9.13
CA GLU A 49 -14.28 -2.44 -8.81
C GLU A 49 -15.37 -3.45 -8.42
N ALA A 50 -15.32 -4.66 -8.99
CA ALA A 50 -16.25 -5.75 -8.66
C ALA A 50 -15.98 -6.34 -7.27
N LEU A 51 -14.73 -6.30 -6.79
CA LEU A 51 -14.34 -6.70 -5.43
C LEU A 51 -14.87 -5.75 -4.35
N ALA A 52 -14.94 -4.44 -4.64
CA ALA A 52 -15.23 -3.41 -3.62
C ALA A 52 -16.59 -3.58 -2.92
N ASN A 53 -17.55 -4.23 -3.57
CA ASN A 53 -18.92 -4.36 -3.09
C ASN A 53 -19.25 -5.72 -2.47
N ILE A 54 -18.33 -6.68 -2.49
CA ILE A 54 -18.57 -8.04 -1.99
C ILE A 54 -17.77 -8.22 -0.70
N PRO A 55 -18.40 -8.62 0.42
CA PRO A 55 -17.68 -8.88 1.67
C PRO A 55 -16.66 -10.00 1.50
N VAL A 56 -15.41 -9.78 1.95
CA VAL A 56 -14.35 -10.81 1.88
C VAL A 56 -14.72 -12.04 2.70
N ASP A 57 -15.45 -11.89 3.81
CA ASP A 57 -15.97 -13.02 4.60
C ASP A 57 -16.87 -13.95 3.77
N LEU A 58 -17.64 -13.38 2.84
CA LEU A 58 -18.48 -14.16 1.92
C LEU A 58 -17.60 -14.94 0.93
N MET A 59 -16.59 -14.29 0.37
CA MET A 59 -15.63 -14.92 -0.55
C MET A 59 -14.86 -16.05 0.11
N LEU A 60 -14.44 -15.87 1.37
CA LEU A 60 -13.75 -16.88 2.18
C LEU A 60 -14.69 -18.02 2.56
N ARG A 61 -15.91 -17.72 3.03
CA ARG A 61 -16.89 -18.73 3.42
C ARG A 61 -17.26 -19.63 2.25
N TYR A 62 -17.51 -19.05 1.08
CA TYR A 62 -17.96 -19.79 -0.10
C TYR A 62 -16.84 -20.05 -1.12
N HIS A 63 -15.58 -19.76 -0.79
CA HIS A 63 -14.39 -20.05 -1.61
C HIS A 63 -14.54 -19.65 -3.10
N PHE A 64 -14.91 -18.40 -3.37
CA PHE A 64 -15.00 -17.87 -4.73
C PHE A 64 -14.34 -16.50 -4.85
N VAL A 65 -13.85 -16.16 -6.04
CA VAL A 65 -13.24 -14.86 -6.35
C VAL A 65 -14.07 -14.15 -7.43
N PRO A 66 -14.60 -12.94 -7.21
CA PRO A 66 -15.28 -12.21 -8.27
C PRO A 66 -14.28 -11.73 -9.31
N LEU A 67 -14.66 -11.83 -10.59
CA LEU A 67 -13.83 -11.48 -11.74
C LEU A 67 -14.27 -10.17 -12.35
N LYS A 68 -15.56 -10.02 -12.68
CA LYS A 68 -16.10 -8.81 -13.32
C LYS A 68 -17.60 -8.81 -13.21
N ARG A 69 -18.20 -7.62 -13.33
CA ARG A 69 -19.66 -7.47 -13.39
C ARG A 69 -20.08 -7.03 -14.78
N GLU A 70 -20.99 -7.79 -15.39
CA GLU A 70 -21.59 -7.49 -16.70
C GLU A 70 -23.11 -7.37 -16.54
N GLY A 71 -23.60 -6.15 -16.33
CA GLY A 71 -25.01 -5.89 -16.04
C GLY A 71 -25.48 -6.55 -14.74
N GLU A 72 -26.45 -7.46 -14.86
CA GLU A 72 -27.00 -8.23 -13.74
C GLU A 72 -26.22 -9.53 -13.46
N LYS A 73 -25.17 -9.81 -14.23
CA LYS A 73 -24.35 -11.01 -14.09
C LYS A 73 -23.03 -10.69 -13.41
N LEU A 74 -22.66 -11.51 -12.44
CA LEU A 74 -21.37 -11.47 -11.77
C LEU A 74 -20.55 -12.68 -12.22
N HIS A 75 -19.43 -12.43 -12.87
CA HIS A 75 -18.49 -13.48 -13.20
C HIS A 75 -17.67 -13.82 -11.97
N VAL A 76 -17.56 -15.10 -11.63
CA VAL A 76 -16.82 -15.58 -10.45
C VAL A 76 -15.92 -16.75 -10.83
N ALA A 77 -14.78 -16.86 -10.17
CA ALA A 77 -13.89 -18.01 -10.24
C ALA A 77 -14.12 -18.92 -9.03
N MET A 78 -14.27 -20.22 -9.27
CA MET A 78 -14.45 -21.26 -8.25
C MET A 78 -13.59 -22.49 -8.61
N ALA A 79 -13.13 -23.23 -7.60
CA ALA A 79 -12.38 -24.46 -7.81
C ALA A 79 -13.30 -25.63 -8.13
N ASP A 80 -14.45 -25.69 -7.45
CA ASP A 80 -15.47 -26.73 -7.63
C ASP A 80 -16.81 -26.11 -8.08
N PRO A 81 -17.18 -26.22 -9.36
CA PRO A 81 -18.44 -25.72 -9.87
C PRO A 81 -19.60 -26.71 -9.68
N THR A 82 -19.40 -27.84 -8.99
CA THR A 82 -20.42 -28.90 -8.86
C THR A 82 -21.36 -28.70 -7.67
N ASN A 83 -21.03 -27.79 -6.77
CA ASN A 83 -21.85 -27.45 -5.61
C ASN A 83 -22.94 -26.42 -5.97
N PHE A 84 -24.01 -26.90 -6.60
CA PHE A 84 -25.13 -26.05 -7.02
C PHE A 84 -25.83 -25.36 -5.85
N GLU A 85 -25.91 -26.00 -4.67
CA GLU A 85 -26.51 -25.39 -3.47
C GLU A 85 -25.73 -24.14 -3.04
N GLN A 86 -24.40 -24.20 -3.05
CA GLN A 86 -23.54 -23.05 -2.77
C GLN A 86 -23.71 -21.95 -3.80
N ILE A 87 -23.80 -22.30 -5.09
CA ILE A 87 -23.98 -21.32 -6.18
C ILE A 87 -25.31 -20.58 -5.99
N ASP A 88 -26.40 -21.30 -5.77
CA ASP A 88 -27.73 -20.73 -5.53
C ASP A 88 -27.77 -19.85 -4.29
N GLU A 89 -27.06 -20.24 -3.22
CA GLU A 89 -26.96 -19.45 -1.99
C GLU A 89 -26.21 -18.13 -2.23
N ILE A 90 -25.09 -18.15 -2.96
CA ILE A 90 -24.35 -16.93 -3.32
C ILE A 90 -25.20 -16.02 -4.20
N GLU A 91 -25.90 -16.57 -5.22
CA GLU A 91 -26.82 -15.81 -6.08
C GLU A 91 -27.91 -15.10 -5.28
N SER A 92 -28.48 -15.79 -4.30
CA SER A 92 -29.52 -15.27 -3.41
C SER A 92 -29.00 -14.16 -2.48
N LEU A 93 -27.82 -14.35 -1.88
CA LEU A 93 -27.19 -13.39 -0.98
C LEU A 93 -26.77 -12.11 -1.71
N LEU A 94 -26.16 -12.25 -2.90
CA LEU A 94 -25.68 -11.12 -3.69
C LEU A 94 -26.76 -10.51 -4.59
N LYS A 95 -27.91 -11.17 -4.75
CA LYS A 95 -29.02 -10.79 -5.64
C LYS A 95 -28.55 -10.57 -7.09
N VAL A 96 -27.66 -11.42 -7.58
CA VAL A 96 -27.11 -11.39 -8.94
C VAL A 96 -27.04 -12.80 -9.51
N LYS A 97 -27.04 -12.92 -10.83
CA LYS A 97 -26.78 -14.22 -11.48
C LYS A 97 -25.28 -14.45 -11.60
N LEU A 98 -24.82 -15.65 -11.27
CA LEU A 98 -23.41 -16.01 -11.37
C LEU A 98 -23.09 -16.57 -12.76
N VAL A 99 -21.92 -16.17 -13.27
CA VAL A 99 -21.27 -16.82 -14.42
C VAL A 99 -19.99 -17.44 -13.91
N ILE A 100 -19.98 -18.77 -13.83
CA ILE A 100 -18.89 -19.51 -13.18
C ILE A 100 -17.74 -19.73 -14.15
N HIS A 101 -16.55 -19.43 -13.68
CA HIS A 101 -15.27 -19.75 -14.30
C HIS A 101 -14.53 -20.70 -13.37
N VAL A 102 -13.87 -21.71 -13.93
CA VAL A 102 -13.09 -22.66 -13.15
C VAL A 102 -11.66 -22.15 -13.02
N ALA A 103 -11.13 -22.14 -11.81
CA ALA A 103 -9.74 -21.80 -11.51
C ALA A 103 -9.12 -22.81 -10.55
N PRO A 104 -7.78 -22.97 -10.52
CA PRO A 104 -7.13 -23.85 -9.56
C PRO A 104 -7.37 -23.41 -8.11
N GLN A 105 -7.57 -24.36 -7.19
CA GLN A 105 -7.79 -24.09 -5.76
C GLN A 105 -6.67 -23.23 -5.16
N GLY A 106 -5.41 -23.59 -5.39
CA GLY A 106 -4.27 -22.82 -4.87
C GLY A 106 -4.23 -21.37 -5.37
N ALA A 107 -4.75 -21.09 -6.58
CA ALA A 107 -4.85 -19.73 -7.11
C ALA A 107 -5.97 -18.93 -6.42
N ILE A 108 -7.11 -19.57 -6.13
CA ILE A 108 -8.21 -18.98 -5.36
C ILE A 108 -7.73 -18.65 -3.95
N ASP A 109 -7.11 -19.60 -3.26
CA ASP A 109 -6.62 -19.41 -1.89
C ASP A 109 -5.60 -18.27 -1.80
N ALA A 110 -4.69 -18.17 -2.79
CA ALA A 110 -3.70 -17.11 -2.84
C ALA A 110 -4.32 -15.71 -3.01
N VAL A 111 -5.40 -15.59 -3.81
CA VAL A 111 -6.12 -14.31 -3.98
C VAL A 111 -6.91 -13.97 -2.72
N LEU A 112 -7.64 -14.93 -2.15
CA LEU A 112 -8.44 -14.71 -0.94
C LEU A 112 -7.58 -14.28 0.24
N LYS A 113 -6.40 -14.90 0.41
CA LYS A 113 -5.44 -14.55 1.47
C LYS A 113 -4.92 -13.11 1.35
N ARG A 114 -4.70 -12.60 0.12
CA ARG A 114 -4.31 -11.19 -0.09
C ARG A 114 -5.45 -10.23 0.24
N GLY A 115 -6.68 -10.58 -0.14
CA GLY A 115 -7.87 -9.81 0.22
C GLY A 115 -8.08 -9.72 1.73
N GLU A 116 -7.90 -10.84 2.44
CA GLU A 116 -8.00 -10.91 3.90
C GLU A 116 -6.92 -10.05 4.61
N ALA A 117 -5.67 -10.10 4.15
CA ALA A 117 -4.61 -9.23 4.67
C ALA A 117 -4.97 -7.75 4.50
N THR A 118 -5.49 -7.39 3.33
CA THR A 118 -5.92 -6.01 3.05
C THR A 118 -7.10 -5.58 3.91
N GLN A 119 -8.09 -6.46 4.10
CA GLN A 119 -9.22 -6.19 5.00
C GLN A 119 -8.77 -6.02 6.43
N ARG A 120 -7.84 -6.84 6.93
CA ARG A 120 -7.26 -6.66 8.26
C ARG A 120 -6.56 -5.32 8.40
N VAL A 121 -5.73 -4.94 7.42
CA VAL A 121 -5.06 -3.62 7.42
C VAL A 121 -6.09 -2.48 7.43
N LEU A 122 -7.16 -2.57 6.63
CA LEU A 122 -8.24 -1.58 6.62
C LEU A 122 -9.03 -1.58 7.93
N GLN A 123 -9.33 -2.75 8.49
CA GLN A 123 -10.04 -2.89 9.76
C GLN A 123 -9.22 -2.33 10.92
N GLU A 124 -7.94 -2.70 11.02
CA GLU A 124 -6.99 -2.17 11.98
C GLU A 124 -6.88 -0.65 11.87
N ALA A 125 -6.85 -0.09 10.66
CA ALA A 125 -6.88 1.35 10.43
C ALA A 125 -8.24 1.99 10.80
N THR A 126 -9.35 1.25 10.76
CA THR A 126 -10.67 1.75 11.18
C THR A 126 -10.96 1.60 12.67
N SER A 127 -10.36 0.60 13.33
CA SER A 127 -10.39 0.40 14.79
C SER A 127 -9.30 1.20 15.50
N GLY A 128 -8.22 1.51 14.77
CA GLY A 128 -7.19 2.47 15.12
C GLY A 128 -7.62 3.90 14.82
N PHE A 129 -6.93 4.84 15.45
CA PHE A 129 -7.27 6.26 15.55
C PHE A 129 -7.72 6.94 14.24
N ARG A 130 -8.69 7.86 14.38
CA ARG A 130 -9.24 8.69 13.28
C ARG A 130 -8.61 10.09 13.31
N ILE A 131 -8.01 10.52 12.21
CA ILE A 131 -7.49 11.89 12.04
C ILE A 131 -8.64 12.82 11.64
N SER A 132 -8.64 14.04 12.17
CA SER A 132 -9.49 15.12 11.67
C SER A 132 -8.71 16.04 10.75
N LEU A 133 -9.29 16.35 9.60
CA LEU A 133 -8.93 17.56 8.85
C LEU A 133 -9.50 18.75 9.61
N VAL A 134 -8.64 19.50 10.30
CA VAL A 134 -9.04 20.81 10.85
C VAL A 134 -8.50 21.88 9.91
N LYS A 135 -9.40 22.53 9.18
CA LYS A 135 -9.08 23.78 8.50
C LYS A 135 -9.17 24.93 9.50
N GLU A 136 -8.33 25.94 9.25
CA GLU A 136 -8.22 27.24 9.93
C GLU A 136 -7.19 27.31 11.07
N THR A 137 -6.00 27.77 10.69
CA THR A 137 -5.30 28.79 11.49
C THR A 137 -5.54 30.15 10.84
N ASP A 138 -5.50 31.23 11.62
CA ASP A 138 -5.69 32.63 11.22
C ASP A 138 -4.72 33.15 10.12
N GLN A 139 -3.86 32.27 9.58
CA GLN A 139 -2.85 32.55 8.54
C GLN A 139 -3.12 31.82 7.21
N GLY A 140 -4.23 31.08 7.06
CA GLY A 140 -4.64 30.52 5.77
C GLY A 140 -3.89 29.27 5.29
N GLU A 141 -3.11 28.62 6.16
CA GLU A 141 -2.41 27.37 5.82
C GLU A 141 -3.19 26.15 6.32
N GLU A 142 -3.42 25.17 5.43
CA GLU A 142 -4.06 23.88 5.77
C GLU A 142 -3.08 23.01 6.59
N VAL A 143 -3.44 22.67 7.82
CA VAL A 143 -2.66 21.79 8.70
C VAL A 143 -3.54 20.63 9.16
N LEU A 144 -3.13 19.40 8.84
CA LEU A 144 -3.80 18.19 9.28
C LEU A 144 -3.58 18.00 10.79
N ASP A 145 -4.59 17.61 11.57
CA ASP A 145 -4.45 17.43 13.02
C ASP A 145 -4.62 15.96 13.42
N LEU A 146 -3.51 15.29 13.79
CA LEU A 146 -3.51 13.89 14.25
C LEU A 146 -4.11 13.74 15.66
N ASP A 147 -4.15 14.81 16.47
CA ASP A 147 -4.55 14.73 17.88
C ASP A 147 -6.06 14.93 18.09
N ARG A 148 -6.78 15.41 17.06
CA ARG A 148 -8.23 15.63 17.13
C ARG A 148 -8.99 14.49 16.48
N LEU A 149 -9.74 13.77 17.30
CA LEU A 149 -10.69 12.73 16.92
C LEU A 149 -12.04 13.37 16.54
N ALA A 150 -12.43 13.30 15.28
CA ALA A 150 -13.81 13.54 14.84
C ALA A 150 -14.49 12.21 14.51
N THR A 151 -15.67 12.02 15.08
CA THR A 151 -16.59 10.92 14.79
C THR A 151 -17.29 11.13 13.46
N ASP A 152 -16.57 11.14 12.35
CA ASP A 152 -17.22 11.03 11.03
C ASP A 152 -17.23 9.57 10.60
N SER A 153 -18.41 8.97 10.72
CA SER A 153 -18.76 7.67 10.14
C SER A 153 -18.67 7.66 8.60
N GLU A 154 -18.49 8.81 7.96
CA GLU A 154 -18.45 8.98 6.51
C GLU A 154 -17.03 9.02 5.90
N MET A 155 -15.96 9.03 6.71
CA MET A 155 -14.60 9.03 6.18
C MET A 155 -14.26 7.69 5.48
N SER A 156 -13.86 7.79 4.22
CA SER A 156 -13.40 6.68 3.37
C SER A 156 -12.32 5.84 4.08
N PRO A 157 -12.40 4.49 4.06
CA PRO A 157 -11.40 3.61 4.67
C PRO A 157 -9.95 3.90 4.23
N ILE A 158 -9.76 4.39 3.01
CA ILE A 158 -8.43 4.71 2.48
C ILE A 158 -7.83 5.95 3.14
N ILE A 159 -8.65 6.94 3.48
CA ILE A 159 -8.19 8.12 4.22
C ILE A 159 -7.63 7.66 5.57
N LYS A 160 -8.41 6.86 6.31
CA LYS A 160 -8.01 6.29 7.60
C LYS A 160 -6.75 5.44 7.51
N LEU A 161 -6.58 4.70 6.42
CA LEU A 161 -5.38 3.90 6.20
C LEU A 161 -4.12 4.76 6.04
N VAL A 162 -4.15 5.78 5.16
CA VAL A 162 -3.00 6.69 4.99
C VAL A 162 -2.66 7.41 6.29
N ASP A 163 -3.70 7.88 6.97
CA ASP A 163 -3.62 8.54 8.27
C ASP A 163 -2.96 7.63 9.33
N THR A 164 -3.39 6.36 9.40
CA THR A 164 -2.81 5.34 10.29
C THR A 164 -1.35 5.03 9.94
N ILE A 165 -1.02 4.94 8.65
CA ILE A 165 0.36 4.73 8.18
C ILE A 165 1.27 5.86 8.66
N ILE A 166 0.84 7.12 8.52
CA ILE A 166 1.61 8.30 8.96
C ILE A 166 1.75 8.28 10.48
N TYR A 167 0.66 8.05 11.22
CA TYR A 167 0.70 7.95 12.68
C TYR A 167 1.68 6.88 13.18
N ASN A 168 1.59 5.66 12.63
CA ASN A 168 2.45 4.55 13.02
C ASN A 168 3.93 4.84 12.70
N ALA A 169 4.21 5.52 11.59
CA ALA A 169 5.56 5.95 11.26
C ALA A 169 6.11 6.96 12.29
N MET A 170 5.28 7.89 12.75
CA MET A 170 5.65 8.87 13.79
C MET A 170 5.87 8.21 15.15
N GLU A 171 4.96 7.33 15.60
CA GLU A 171 5.13 6.55 16.84
C GLU A 171 6.40 5.69 16.79
N SER A 172 6.69 5.08 15.63
CA SER A 172 7.90 4.28 15.42
C SER A 172 9.17 5.11 15.19
N ARG A 173 9.09 6.46 15.24
CA ARG A 173 10.20 7.39 14.97
C ARG A 173 10.91 7.11 13.64
N ALA A 174 10.15 6.83 12.59
CA ALA A 174 10.68 6.60 11.26
C ALA A 174 11.20 7.90 10.62
N SER A 175 12.28 7.82 9.83
CA SER A 175 12.80 8.94 9.03
C SER A 175 12.10 9.06 7.67
N ASP A 176 11.72 7.93 7.08
CA ASP A 176 11.08 7.87 5.77
C ASP A 176 9.99 6.78 5.76
N ILE A 177 8.88 7.06 5.08
CA ILE A 177 7.84 6.10 4.71
C ILE A 177 8.00 5.80 3.24
N HIS A 178 8.08 4.52 2.89
CA HIS A 178 8.14 4.03 1.53
C HIS A 178 6.85 3.29 1.21
N ILE A 179 6.16 3.71 0.15
CA ILE A 179 4.97 3.06 -0.38
C ILE A 179 5.33 2.61 -1.79
N GLU A 180 5.53 1.31 -1.95
CA GLU A 180 6.07 0.70 -3.16
C GLU A 180 5.06 -0.26 -3.76
N THR A 181 4.85 -0.16 -5.07
CA THR A 181 3.94 -1.05 -5.80
C THR A 181 4.72 -2.13 -6.52
N THR A 182 4.24 -3.36 -6.41
CA THR A 182 4.76 -4.52 -7.13
C THR A 182 3.72 -5.02 -8.15
N ASP A 183 4.03 -6.11 -8.85
CA ASP A 183 3.08 -6.79 -9.74
C ASP A 183 1.84 -7.33 -9.00
N ARG A 184 1.93 -7.53 -7.68
CA ARG A 184 0.92 -8.26 -6.88
C ARG A 184 0.33 -7.47 -5.73
N ASP A 185 1.12 -6.59 -5.13
CA ASP A 185 0.79 -5.94 -3.86
C ASP A 185 1.45 -4.56 -3.72
N VAL A 186 0.91 -3.75 -2.82
CA VAL A 186 1.50 -2.50 -2.33
C VAL A 186 2.14 -2.78 -0.97
N ARG A 187 3.40 -2.39 -0.82
CA ARG A 187 4.18 -2.57 0.41
C ARG A 187 4.46 -1.22 1.05
N VAL A 188 4.22 -1.16 2.36
CA VAL A 188 4.56 0.00 3.18
C VAL A 188 5.74 -0.36 4.08
N LYS A 189 6.84 0.36 3.92
CA LYS A 189 8.07 0.19 4.71
C LYS A 189 8.43 1.47 5.42
N PHE A 190 8.94 1.36 6.63
CA PHE A 190 9.47 2.49 7.40
C PHE A 190 10.98 2.38 7.47
N ARG A 191 11.69 3.50 7.25
CA ARG A 191 13.09 3.60 7.59
C ARG A 191 13.22 4.01 9.05
N ILE A 192 13.75 3.13 9.88
CA ILE A 192 13.98 3.36 11.31
C ILE A 192 15.47 3.11 11.56
N ASP A 193 16.17 4.11 12.11
CA ASP A 193 17.61 4.06 12.38
C ASP A 193 18.44 3.62 11.15
N GLY A 194 18.03 4.09 9.97
CA GLY A 194 18.69 3.80 8.70
C GLY A 194 18.27 2.51 8.00
N ALA A 195 17.63 1.57 8.71
CA ALA A 195 17.17 0.28 8.17
C ALA A 195 15.69 0.31 7.75
N LEU A 196 15.34 -0.43 6.70
CA LEU A 196 13.96 -0.53 6.20
C LEU A 196 13.23 -1.73 6.83
N TYR A 197 12.06 -1.47 7.40
CA TYR A 197 11.19 -2.47 8.01
C TYR A 197 9.82 -2.45 7.37
N GLN A 198 9.31 -3.61 6.96
CA GLN A 198 7.91 -3.76 6.56
C GLN A 198 7.06 -3.86 7.83
N LYS A 199 6.26 -2.83 8.10
CA LYS A 199 5.47 -2.70 9.33
C LYS A 199 3.97 -2.84 9.12
N VAL A 200 3.53 -2.83 7.86
CA VAL A 200 2.15 -3.04 7.45
C VAL A 200 2.11 -4.28 6.57
N ASP A 201 1.08 -5.10 6.74
CA ASP A 201 0.86 -6.23 5.84
C ASP A 201 0.66 -5.75 4.40
N PRO A 202 1.01 -6.57 3.40
CA PRO A 202 0.84 -6.21 2.00
C PRO A 202 -0.62 -5.87 1.69
N ILE A 203 -0.82 -4.74 1.02
CA ILE A 203 -2.12 -4.24 0.60
C ILE A 203 -2.36 -4.68 -0.85
N ASP A 204 -3.58 -5.07 -1.19
CA ASP A 204 -3.95 -5.43 -2.55
C ASP A 204 -3.67 -4.27 -3.53
N VAL A 205 -3.09 -4.60 -4.70
CA VAL A 205 -2.76 -3.64 -5.76
C VAL A 205 -3.98 -2.83 -6.22
N ALA A 206 -5.20 -3.35 -6.03
CA ALA A 206 -6.47 -2.64 -6.19
C ALA A 206 -6.48 -1.24 -5.56
N TYR A 207 -5.91 -1.12 -4.36
CA TYR A 207 -5.97 0.10 -3.55
C TYR A 207 -4.82 1.06 -3.84
N HIS A 208 -3.87 0.67 -4.68
CA HIS A 208 -2.69 1.46 -5.02
C HIS A 208 -3.06 2.87 -5.47
N GLN A 209 -3.92 2.98 -6.49
CA GLN A 209 -4.25 4.27 -7.07
C GLN A 209 -4.97 5.19 -6.07
N THR A 210 -5.80 4.63 -5.21
CA THR A 210 -6.53 5.39 -4.18
C THR A 210 -5.58 5.89 -3.09
N LEU A 211 -4.59 5.07 -2.68
CA LEU A 211 -3.54 5.47 -1.73
C LEU A 211 -2.70 6.63 -2.28
N ILE A 212 -2.19 6.50 -3.50
CA ILE A 212 -1.38 7.57 -4.12
C ILE A 212 -2.20 8.83 -4.35
N SER A 213 -3.45 8.69 -4.81
CA SER A 213 -4.34 9.84 -4.99
C SER A 213 -4.57 10.59 -3.68
N ARG A 214 -4.75 9.89 -2.56
CA ARG A 214 -4.90 10.51 -1.23
C ARG A 214 -3.65 11.29 -0.85
N ILE A 215 -2.46 10.74 -1.07
CA ILE A 215 -1.18 11.41 -0.76
C ILE A 215 -0.97 12.64 -1.67
N LYS A 216 -1.32 12.53 -2.96
CA LYS A 216 -1.27 13.65 -3.90
C LYS A 216 -2.17 14.79 -3.46
N VAL A 217 -3.40 14.50 -3.04
CA VAL A 217 -4.31 15.50 -2.47
C VAL A 217 -3.71 16.17 -1.24
N MET A 218 -3.17 15.39 -0.29
CA MET A 218 -2.56 15.93 0.93
C MET A 218 -1.36 16.84 0.65
N SER A 219 -0.68 16.64 -0.48
CA SER A 219 0.55 17.33 -0.86
C SER A 219 0.35 18.36 -1.98
N GLU A 220 -0.91 18.69 -2.32
CA GLU A 220 -1.28 19.62 -3.39
C GLU A 220 -0.70 19.25 -4.78
N LEU A 221 -0.60 17.96 -5.08
CA LEU A 221 -0.07 17.43 -6.34
C LEU A 221 -1.18 17.10 -7.35
N ASP A 222 -0.81 17.06 -8.63
CA ASP A 222 -1.75 16.72 -9.71
C ASP A 222 -2.05 15.21 -9.71
N ILE A 223 -3.31 14.87 -9.40
CA ILE A 223 -3.84 13.50 -9.34
C ILE A 223 -3.93 12.87 -10.74
N ALA A 224 -4.19 13.69 -11.77
CA ALA A 224 -4.36 13.23 -13.14
C ALA A 224 -3.01 12.89 -13.79
N GLU A 225 -1.94 13.60 -13.43
CA GLU A 225 -0.61 13.32 -13.94
C GLU A 225 0.07 12.17 -13.17
N ARG A 226 0.60 11.20 -13.92
CA ARG A 226 1.18 9.95 -13.39
C ARG A 226 2.45 9.51 -14.14
N ARG A 227 2.90 10.28 -15.14
CA ARG A 227 3.98 9.91 -16.06
C ARG A 227 5.28 10.63 -15.76
N ILE A 228 5.24 11.66 -14.93
CA ILE A 228 6.40 12.44 -14.49
C ILE A 228 6.54 12.36 -12.97
N PRO A 229 7.78 12.41 -12.43
CA PRO A 229 7.98 12.59 -11.01
C PRO A 229 7.32 13.86 -10.48
N GLN A 230 6.78 13.79 -9.26
CA GLN A 230 6.16 14.93 -8.57
C GLN A 230 6.67 15.02 -7.13
N ASP A 231 7.01 16.23 -6.70
CA ASP A 231 7.48 16.51 -5.34
C ASP A 231 6.53 17.51 -4.67
N GLY A 232 6.11 17.20 -3.45
CA GLY A 232 5.17 18.00 -2.67
C GLY A 232 5.56 18.06 -1.21
N ARG A 233 4.80 18.83 -0.43
CA ARG A 233 4.97 18.91 1.02
C ARG A 233 3.61 19.01 1.69
N PHE A 234 3.53 18.53 2.92
CA PHE A 234 2.37 18.74 3.76
C PHE A 234 2.81 18.83 5.22
N ARG A 235 1.97 19.43 6.06
CA ARG A 235 2.24 19.53 7.50
C ARG A 235 1.14 18.85 8.29
N VAL A 236 1.55 18.22 9.39
CA VAL A 236 0.63 17.57 10.32
C VAL A 236 0.96 17.97 11.74
N ARG A 237 -0.05 18.29 12.54
CA ARG A 237 0.05 18.48 13.98
C ARG A 237 -0.06 17.12 14.68
N TYR A 238 0.87 16.82 15.58
CA TYR A 238 0.96 15.56 16.32
C TYR A 238 1.52 15.84 17.71
N LYS A 239 0.90 15.31 18.77
CA LYS A 239 1.26 15.58 20.18
C LYS A 239 1.53 17.06 20.46
N GLY A 240 0.71 17.95 19.89
CA GLY A 240 0.80 19.40 20.06
C GLY A 240 1.88 20.11 19.23
N ARG A 241 2.71 19.38 18.45
CA ARG A 241 3.76 19.95 17.59
C ARG A 241 3.45 19.81 16.11
N THR A 242 4.00 20.69 15.28
CA THR A 242 3.84 20.64 13.81
C THR A 242 5.03 19.95 13.17
N VAL A 243 4.77 18.87 12.43
CA VAL A 243 5.76 18.09 11.68
C VAL A 243 5.60 18.35 10.18
N ASP A 244 6.72 18.61 9.51
CA ASP A 244 6.78 18.84 8.06
C ASP A 244 7.09 17.52 7.34
N PHE A 245 6.38 17.24 6.27
CA PHE A 245 6.57 16.06 5.46
C PHE A 245 6.94 16.47 4.04
N ARG A 246 7.95 15.82 3.47
CA ARG A 246 8.29 15.96 2.05
C ARG A 246 7.91 14.71 1.31
N VAL A 247 7.16 14.86 0.24
CA VAL A 247 6.64 13.77 -0.57
C VAL A 247 7.35 13.79 -1.92
N SER A 248 7.78 12.63 -2.37
CA SER A 248 8.23 12.41 -3.74
C SER A 248 7.49 11.21 -4.31
N ILE A 249 6.89 11.38 -5.48
CA ILE A 249 6.14 10.35 -6.19
C ILE A 249 6.80 10.14 -7.54
N ILE A 250 7.19 8.90 -7.83
CA ILE A 250 7.94 8.54 -9.04
C ILE A 250 7.17 7.45 -9.80
N PRO A 251 6.97 7.60 -11.12
CA PRO A 251 6.37 6.56 -11.95
C PRO A 251 7.28 5.32 -12.04
N THR A 252 6.67 4.14 -12.03
CA THR A 252 7.33 2.84 -12.11
C THR A 252 6.59 1.91 -13.08
N ILE A 253 7.13 0.70 -13.31
CA ILE A 253 6.52 -0.29 -14.19
C ILE A 253 5.14 -0.79 -13.72
N TYR A 254 4.87 -0.78 -12.42
CA TYR A 254 3.62 -1.30 -11.83
C TYR A 254 2.69 -0.19 -11.30
N GLY A 255 3.05 1.08 -11.45
CA GLY A 255 2.29 2.19 -10.91
C GLY A 255 3.19 3.35 -10.51
N GLU A 256 2.98 3.87 -9.30
CA GLU A 256 3.74 5.01 -8.77
C GLU A 256 4.31 4.57 -7.43
N ASN A 257 5.58 4.89 -7.16
CA ASN A 257 6.15 4.71 -5.83
C ASN A 257 6.16 6.07 -5.12
N CYS A 258 5.79 6.07 -3.85
CA CYS A 258 5.81 7.27 -3.02
C CYS A 258 6.82 7.10 -1.89
N VAL A 259 7.66 8.12 -1.71
CA VAL A 259 8.54 8.25 -0.54
C VAL A 259 8.15 9.52 0.20
N ILE A 260 7.86 9.38 1.49
CA ILE A 260 7.53 10.49 2.38
C ILE A 260 8.64 10.61 3.41
N ARG A 261 9.39 11.71 3.40
CA ARG A 261 10.38 12.02 4.42
C ARG A 261 9.73 12.81 5.55
N ILE A 262 9.93 12.35 6.78
CA ILE A 262 9.43 12.98 7.99
C ILE A 262 10.50 13.96 8.49
N LEU A 263 10.18 15.26 8.51
CA LEU A 263 11.04 16.32 9.02
C LEU A 263 10.51 16.80 10.37
N ASP A 264 10.69 15.96 11.38
CA ASP A 264 10.34 16.27 12.75
C ASP A 264 11.46 17.08 13.41
N LYS A 265 11.38 18.42 13.26
CA LYS A 265 12.36 19.37 13.79
C LYS A 265 12.52 19.30 15.32
N GLU A 266 11.54 18.74 16.03
CA GLU A 266 11.52 18.62 17.49
C GLU A 266 11.87 17.21 18.00
N GLN A 267 12.04 16.23 17.11
CA GLN A 267 12.66 14.94 17.47
C GLN A 267 14.16 15.05 17.74
N ILE A 268 14.77 16.16 17.33
CA ILE A 268 16.05 16.61 17.86
C ILE A 268 15.78 16.93 19.34
N SER A 269 16.04 15.94 20.19
CA SER A 269 15.55 15.78 21.57
C SER A 269 15.70 17.05 22.43
N GLU A 270 15.00 17.10 23.57
CA GLU A 270 15.19 18.17 24.55
C GLU A 270 16.66 18.35 24.99
N GLU A 271 17.51 17.33 24.82
CA GLU A 271 18.98 17.41 25.02
C GLU A 271 19.71 18.17 23.89
N PHE A 272 19.14 18.22 22.68
CA PHE A 272 19.68 18.93 21.52
C PHE A 272 19.05 20.32 21.30
N LYS A 273 18.15 20.80 22.17
CA LYS A 273 17.69 22.21 22.14
C LYS A 273 18.87 23.19 22.18
N ASN A 274 19.95 22.80 22.86
CA ASN A 274 21.25 23.46 22.79
C ASN A 274 22.23 22.53 22.07
N LEU A 275 22.30 22.64 20.74
CA LEU A 275 23.29 21.97 19.90
C LEU A 275 24.70 22.45 20.28
N THR A 276 25.24 21.82 21.31
CA THR A 276 26.61 22.02 21.78
C THR A 276 27.44 20.87 21.24
N LEU A 277 28.69 21.15 20.86
CA LEU A 277 29.59 20.10 20.39
C LEU A 277 29.84 19.00 21.46
N ASP A 278 29.48 19.26 22.72
CA ASP A 278 29.59 18.33 23.84
C ASP A 278 28.63 17.14 23.74
N VAL A 279 27.48 17.28 23.04
CA VAL A 279 26.47 16.21 22.88
C VAL A 279 26.65 15.37 21.60
N VAL A 280 27.57 15.75 20.72
CA VAL A 280 27.77 15.11 19.39
C VAL A 280 28.68 13.87 19.47
N GLY A 281 29.25 13.57 20.64
CA GLY A 281 30.02 12.34 20.88
C GLY A 281 31.48 12.40 20.44
N PHE A 282 32.08 13.59 20.34
CA PHE A 282 33.51 13.75 20.11
C PHE A 282 34.33 13.22 21.29
N ASP A 283 35.50 12.63 21.01
CA ASP A 283 36.53 12.44 22.03
C ASP A 283 36.95 13.81 22.60
N PRO A 284 37.21 13.94 23.92
CA PRO A 284 37.55 15.22 24.54
C PRO A 284 38.73 15.95 23.88
N GLU A 285 39.73 15.21 23.38
CA GLU A 285 40.90 15.81 22.73
C GLU A 285 40.57 16.28 21.31
N ASP A 286 39.73 15.53 20.57
CA ASP A 286 39.23 15.93 19.26
C ASP A 286 38.35 17.18 19.34
N LEU A 287 37.47 17.22 20.33
CA LEU A 287 36.61 18.37 20.61
C LEU A 287 37.43 19.62 20.92
N ARG A 288 38.49 19.49 21.73
CA ARG A 288 39.40 20.57 22.06
C ARG A 288 40.09 21.13 20.82
N ARG A 289 40.62 20.25 19.97
CA ARG A 289 41.26 20.63 18.69
C ARG A 289 40.26 21.29 17.75
N PHE A 290 39.07 20.72 17.60
CA PHE A 290 38.01 21.26 16.75
C PHE A 290 37.60 22.67 17.22
N ARG A 291 37.42 22.90 18.52
CA ARG A 291 37.11 24.21 19.11
C ARG A 291 38.18 25.28 18.87
N ILE A 292 39.44 24.89 18.77
CA ILE A 292 40.53 25.81 18.42
C ILE A 292 40.40 26.22 16.95
N TYR A 293 40.32 25.25 16.04
CA TYR A 293 40.29 25.52 14.60
C TYR A 293 39.07 26.31 14.12
N ILE A 294 37.89 26.09 14.70
CA ILE A 294 36.68 26.86 14.34
C ILE A 294 36.71 28.32 14.82
N LYS A 295 37.61 28.66 15.77
CA LYS A 295 37.77 30.02 16.32
C LYS A 295 38.91 30.81 15.68
N GLU A 296 39.69 30.19 14.79
CA GLU A 296 40.74 30.89 14.07
C GLU A 296 40.15 32.02 13.20
N PRO A 297 40.82 33.18 13.11
CA PRO A 297 40.30 34.36 12.42
C PRO A 297 40.16 34.18 10.91
N TYR A 298 40.83 33.18 10.33
CA TYR A 298 40.76 32.82 8.92
C TYR A 298 41.13 31.35 8.74
N GLY A 299 40.44 30.67 7.83
CA GLY A 299 40.62 29.24 7.57
C GLY A 299 39.35 28.63 7.02
N MET A 300 39.45 27.37 6.59
CA MET A 300 38.33 26.60 6.08
C MET A 300 38.21 25.30 6.86
N VAL A 301 37.03 25.04 7.42
CA VAL A 301 36.71 23.79 8.13
C VAL A 301 35.71 23.01 7.27
N LEU A 302 36.10 21.82 6.81
CA LEU A 302 35.20 20.93 6.07
C LEU A 302 34.68 19.82 6.98
N VAL A 303 33.36 19.74 7.10
CA VAL A 303 32.68 18.58 7.69
C VAL A 303 32.25 17.67 6.54
N THR A 304 32.90 16.51 6.42
CA THR A 304 32.64 15.56 5.33
C THR A 304 32.07 14.25 5.88
N GLY A 305 31.37 13.51 5.02
CA GLY A 305 30.69 12.28 5.41
C GLY A 305 29.55 11.95 4.45
N PRO A 306 29.07 10.70 4.42
CA PRO A 306 27.97 10.27 3.56
C PRO A 306 26.63 10.93 3.94
N THR A 307 25.63 10.88 3.06
CA THR A 307 24.28 11.41 3.35
C THR A 307 23.72 10.77 4.63
N GLY A 308 23.19 11.58 5.54
CA GLY A 308 22.67 11.10 6.83
C GLY A 308 23.71 10.96 7.96
N SER A 309 24.99 11.26 7.73
CA SER A 309 26.04 11.18 8.75
C SER A 309 26.05 12.33 9.78
N GLY A 310 24.96 13.09 9.91
CA GLY A 310 24.87 14.19 10.86
C GLY A 310 25.67 15.45 10.52
N LYS A 311 26.16 15.68 9.29
CA LYS A 311 26.94 16.89 8.94
C LYS A 311 26.23 18.24 9.18
N THR A 312 24.90 18.22 9.14
CA THR A 312 24.05 19.40 9.34
C THR A 312 23.70 19.59 10.81
N THR A 313 23.85 18.54 11.61
CA THR A 313 23.74 18.54 13.07
C THR A 313 25.05 19.10 13.61
#